data_AF-E8T5X3-F1
#
_entry.id   AF-E8T5X3-F1
#
_cell.length_a   1.000
_cell.length_b   1.000
_cell.length_c   1.000
_cell.angle_alpha   90.00
_cell.angle_beta   90.00
_cell.angle_gamma   90.00
#
_symmetry.space_group_name_H-M   'P 1'
#
loop_
_entity.id
_entity.type
_entity.pdbx_description
1 polymer ?
#
loop_
_entity_poly.entity_id
_entity_poly.type
_entity_poly.pdbx_seq_one_letter_code
_entity_poly.pdbx_strand_id
1 'polypeptide(L)'
;MELSKVMENVYFIRQTVGELGCQKAEPEKVAELAYNYYWDYNCEYGVITAFNEAAGYPLTYQQVREVSKGLPHRWNAVCGAVTGAFFVLATTLPEEELERGVKELIAFHNETPLPLFKGRRVPELPKVAVGSVLCRDSIVNWCRATGINPRSLERAERCAAITADVAGKCAELVSSLAGQLIRE
;
A
#
# COMPACT_ATOMS: atom_id res chain seq x y z
N MET A 1 -2.16 0.12 -15.22
CA MET A 1 -1.40 1.38 -15.38
C MET A 1 0.04 0.97 -15.66
N GLU A 2 0.65 1.55 -16.69
CA GLU A 2 2.04 1.25 -17.04
C GLU A 2 3.00 1.62 -15.91
N LEU A 3 4.06 0.84 -15.73
CA LEU A 3 5.07 1.08 -14.69
C LEU A 3 5.73 2.45 -14.86
N SER A 4 5.98 2.91 -16.09
CA SER A 4 6.55 4.24 -16.34
C SER A 4 5.74 5.36 -15.71
N LYS A 5 4.40 5.31 -15.83
CA LYS A 5 3.48 6.28 -15.21
C LYS A 5 3.44 6.17 -13.69
N VAL A 6 3.60 4.96 -13.15
CA VAL A 6 3.78 4.77 -11.70
C VAL A 6 5.05 5.50 -11.25
N MET A 7 6.17 5.26 -11.95
CA MET A 7 7.47 5.82 -11.59
C MET A 7 7.50 7.34 -11.73
N GLU A 8 6.92 7.92 -12.77
CA GLU A 8 6.80 9.38 -12.90
C GLU A 8 6.09 10.01 -11.70
N ASN A 9 5.04 9.37 -11.18
CA ASN A 9 4.38 9.83 -9.97
C ASN A 9 5.22 9.61 -8.69
N VAL A 10 5.94 8.49 -8.58
CA VAL A 10 6.85 8.21 -7.45
C VAL A 10 7.97 9.25 -7.38
N TYR A 11 8.60 9.56 -8.51
CA TYR A 11 9.60 10.62 -8.59
C TYR A 11 9.01 12.01 -8.30
N PHE A 12 7.79 12.29 -8.76
CA PHE A 12 7.09 13.52 -8.40
C PHE A 12 6.90 13.64 -6.88
N ILE A 13 6.49 12.57 -6.18
CA ILE A 13 6.41 12.60 -4.71
C ILE A 13 7.79 12.93 -4.13
N ARG A 14 8.83 12.20 -4.55
CA ARG A 14 10.20 12.39 -4.04
C ARG A 14 10.67 13.83 -4.22
N GLN A 15 10.43 14.43 -5.39
CA GLN A 15 10.79 15.82 -5.65
C GLN A 15 9.97 16.84 -4.84
N THR A 16 8.69 16.53 -4.57
CA THR A 16 7.78 17.44 -3.86
C THR A 16 7.97 17.39 -2.35
N VAL A 17 8.19 16.19 -1.80
CA VAL A 17 8.24 15.92 -0.35
C VAL A 17 9.67 15.84 0.17
N GLY A 18 10.60 15.33 -0.65
CA GLY A 18 11.97 15.03 -0.25
C GLY A 18 12.13 13.69 0.46
N GLU A 19 13.34 13.47 0.97
CA GLU A 19 13.69 12.31 1.79
C GLU A 19 13.16 12.45 3.21
N LEU A 20 12.55 11.39 3.70
CA LEU A 20 12.03 11.28 5.06
C LEU A 20 12.64 10.05 5.72
N GLY A 21 13.12 10.23 6.95
CA GLY A 21 13.47 9.10 7.80
C GLY A 21 12.23 8.54 8.50
N CYS A 22 12.21 7.23 8.74
CA CYS A 22 11.26 6.60 9.64
C CYS A 22 11.97 5.60 10.56
N GLN A 23 11.33 5.26 11.66
CA GLN A 23 11.83 4.23 12.57
C GLN A 23 11.62 2.85 11.96
N LYS A 24 12.50 1.92 12.29
CA LYS A 24 12.24 0.52 11.97
C LYS A 24 10.97 0.05 12.70
N ALA A 25 10.06 -0.57 11.97
CA ALA A 25 8.83 -1.12 12.53
C ALA A 25 8.65 -2.58 12.11
N GLU A 26 8.18 -3.40 13.05
CA GLU A 26 7.84 -4.80 12.78
C GLU A 26 6.70 -4.88 11.75
N PRO A 27 6.88 -5.60 10.63
CA PRO A 27 5.88 -5.69 9.56
C PRO A 27 4.49 -6.13 10.04
N GLU A 28 4.43 -7.05 11.01
CA GLU A 28 3.18 -7.56 11.58
C GLU A 28 2.43 -6.46 12.34
N LYS A 29 3.15 -5.59 13.07
CA LYS A 29 2.54 -4.45 13.77
C LYS A 29 1.98 -3.44 12.77
N VAL A 30 2.72 -3.15 11.71
CA VAL A 30 2.27 -2.25 10.64
C VAL A 30 1.03 -2.81 9.94
N ALA A 31 1.02 -4.11 9.62
CA ALA A 31 -0.12 -4.79 9.01
C ALA A 31 -1.36 -4.73 9.90
N GLU A 32 -1.22 -5.04 11.19
CA GLU A 32 -2.30 -5.01 12.17
C GLU A 32 -2.95 -3.62 12.29
N LEU A 33 -2.14 -2.56 12.37
CA LEU A 33 -2.63 -1.19 12.40
C LEU A 33 -3.30 -0.79 11.07
N ALA A 34 -2.73 -1.17 9.94
CA ALA A 34 -3.29 -0.84 8.63
C ALA A 34 -4.64 -1.52 8.38
N TYR A 35 -4.82 -2.75 8.86
CA TYR A 35 -6.12 -3.42 8.88
C TYR A 35 -7.14 -2.60 9.69
N ASN A 36 -6.76 -2.12 10.89
CA ASN A 36 -7.65 -1.36 11.76
C ASN A 36 -8.05 -0.03 11.11
N TYR A 37 -7.07 0.76 10.68
CA TYR A 37 -7.29 2.08 10.09
C TYR A 37 -8.00 2.06 8.74
N TYR A 38 -7.98 0.93 8.01
CA TYR A 38 -8.82 0.77 6.82
C TYR A 38 -10.29 1.06 7.13
N TRP A 39 -10.79 0.59 8.28
CA TRP A 39 -12.20 0.71 8.65
C TRP A 39 -12.60 2.13 9.07
N ASP A 40 -11.63 2.97 9.39
CA ASP A 40 -11.89 4.37 9.78
C ASP A 40 -12.08 5.27 8.55
N TYR A 41 -11.46 4.92 7.42
CA TYR A 41 -11.60 5.71 6.20
C TYR A 41 -11.46 4.92 4.90
N ASN A 42 -10.24 4.52 4.51
CA ASN A 42 -9.98 3.76 3.29
C ASN A 42 -8.59 3.11 3.30
N CYS A 43 -8.24 2.39 2.22
CA CYS A 43 -6.97 1.70 2.09
C CYS A 43 -5.74 2.61 2.24
N GLU A 44 -5.73 3.77 1.58
CA GLU A 44 -4.56 4.67 1.57
C GLU A 44 -4.34 5.30 2.95
N TYR A 45 -5.42 5.74 3.58
CA TYR A 45 -5.41 6.20 4.97
C TYR A 45 -4.93 5.10 5.92
N GLY A 46 -5.37 3.86 5.70
CA GLY A 46 -4.95 2.71 6.49
C GLY A 46 -3.43 2.53 6.50
N VAL A 47 -2.80 2.54 5.32
CA VAL A 47 -1.34 2.40 5.21
C VAL A 47 -0.62 3.59 5.83
N ILE A 48 -0.97 4.82 5.46
CA ILE A 48 -0.25 6.01 5.94
C ILE A 48 -0.33 6.15 7.46
N THR A 49 -1.52 5.97 8.04
CA THR A 49 -1.73 6.12 9.49
C THR A 49 -1.05 4.99 10.26
N ALA A 50 -1.02 3.77 9.72
CA ALA A 50 -0.26 2.68 10.32
C ALA A 50 1.25 2.98 10.36
N PHE A 51 1.82 3.54 9.30
CA PHE A 51 3.22 3.99 9.30
C PHE A 51 3.47 5.19 10.22
N ASN A 52 2.52 6.12 10.33
CA ASN A 52 2.62 7.23 11.29
C ASN A 52 2.76 6.70 12.73
N GLU A 53 1.93 5.73 13.11
CA GLU A 53 1.92 5.18 14.48
C GLU A 53 3.04 4.16 14.72
N ALA A 54 3.29 3.24 13.79
CA ALA A 54 4.23 2.16 13.99
C ALA A 54 5.68 2.57 13.82
N ALA A 55 5.94 3.48 12.87
CA ALA A 55 7.28 3.83 12.39
C ALA A 55 7.60 5.32 12.55
N GLY A 56 6.72 6.12 13.18
CA GLY A 56 6.91 7.56 13.29
C GLY A 56 7.03 8.27 11.94
N TYR A 57 6.42 7.72 10.89
CA TYR A 57 6.47 8.30 9.54
C TYR A 57 5.90 9.74 9.58
N PRO A 58 6.58 10.76 9.04
CA PRO A 58 6.23 12.14 9.34
C PRO A 58 5.12 12.72 8.45
N LEU A 59 4.79 12.07 7.33
CA LEU A 59 3.78 12.58 6.41
C LEU A 59 2.38 12.13 6.86
N THR A 60 1.53 13.10 7.19
CA THR A 60 0.11 12.84 7.53
C THR A 60 -0.71 12.51 6.29
N TYR A 61 -1.84 11.83 6.47
CA TYR A 61 -2.77 11.56 5.36
C TYR A 61 -3.29 12.82 4.66
N GLN A 62 -3.44 13.93 5.39
CA GLN A 62 -3.84 15.21 4.80
C GLN A 62 -2.77 15.74 3.83
N GLN A 63 -1.49 15.66 4.22
CA GLN A 63 -0.37 16.07 3.36
C GLN A 63 -0.25 15.15 2.14
N VAL A 64 -0.41 13.83 2.32
CA VAL A 64 -0.48 12.85 1.22
C VAL A 64 -1.55 13.24 0.20
N ARG A 65 -2.76 13.61 0.67
CA ARG A 65 -3.84 14.07 -0.20
C ARG A 65 -3.53 15.38 -0.91
N GLU A 66 -2.80 16.30 -0.28
CA GLU A 66 -2.41 17.56 -0.91
C GLU A 66 -1.41 17.33 -2.04
N VAL A 67 -0.36 16.55 -1.79
CA VAL A 67 0.63 16.15 -2.81
C VAL A 67 -0.06 15.41 -3.96
N SER A 68 -1.04 14.56 -3.66
CA SER A 68 -1.77 13.77 -4.65
C SER A 68 -2.54 14.61 -5.69
N LYS A 69 -2.86 15.88 -5.39
CA LYS A 69 -3.52 16.79 -6.35
C LYS A 69 -2.59 17.19 -7.50
N GLY A 70 -1.27 17.17 -7.27
CA GLY A 70 -0.25 17.57 -8.24
C GLY A 70 0.31 16.44 -9.10
N LEU A 71 -0.14 15.20 -8.88
CA LEU A 71 0.44 14.03 -9.57
C LEU A 71 0.32 14.15 -11.11
N PRO A 72 1.39 13.84 -11.85
CA PRO A 72 1.38 13.81 -13.32
C PRO A 72 0.31 12.88 -13.90
N HIS A 73 0.10 11.72 -13.26
CA HIS A 73 -0.89 10.72 -13.67
C HIS A 73 -1.93 10.47 -12.58
N ARG A 74 -3.20 10.30 -12.96
CA ARG A 74 -4.28 10.09 -11.98
C ARG A 74 -4.19 8.71 -11.33
N TRP A 75 -3.98 8.70 -10.00
CA TRP A 75 -3.97 7.48 -9.18
C TRP A 75 -5.32 6.98 -8.69
N ASN A 76 -6.41 7.70 -8.96
CA ASN A 76 -7.75 7.33 -8.50
C ASN A 76 -8.27 5.97 -9.03
N ALA A 77 -7.54 5.32 -9.95
CA ALA A 77 -7.82 3.96 -10.41
C ALA A 77 -6.92 2.89 -9.75
N VAL A 78 -5.80 3.27 -9.14
CA VAL A 78 -4.84 2.36 -8.48
C VAL A 78 -5.39 1.93 -7.12
N CYS A 79 -5.04 0.73 -6.66
CA CYS A 79 -5.37 0.28 -5.32
C CYS A 79 -4.82 1.25 -4.26
N GLY A 80 -5.70 1.76 -3.38
CA GLY A 80 -5.31 2.78 -2.39
C GLY A 80 -4.26 2.28 -1.38
N ALA A 81 -4.24 0.98 -1.07
CA ALA A 81 -3.20 0.42 -0.21
C ALA A 81 -1.81 0.56 -0.88
N VAL A 82 -1.77 0.33 -2.20
CA VAL A 82 -0.55 0.42 -2.99
C VAL A 82 -0.12 1.89 -3.15
N THR A 83 -1.04 2.83 -3.36
CA THR A 83 -0.68 4.26 -3.44
C THR A 83 -0.16 4.79 -2.11
N GLY A 84 -0.75 4.39 -0.97
CA GLY A 84 -0.23 4.73 0.36
C GLY A 84 1.19 4.21 0.56
N ALA A 85 1.45 2.96 0.18
CA ALA A 85 2.79 2.38 0.24
C ALA A 85 3.77 3.06 -0.74
N PHE A 86 3.34 3.50 -1.93
CA PHE A 86 4.20 4.29 -2.82
C PHE A 86 4.66 5.61 -2.20
N PHE A 87 3.83 6.29 -1.41
CA PHE A 87 4.27 7.48 -0.67
C PHE A 87 5.39 7.18 0.32
N VAL A 88 5.23 6.09 1.08
CA VAL A 88 6.27 5.63 2.01
C VAL A 88 7.55 5.33 1.21
N LEU A 89 7.50 4.44 0.22
CA LEU A 89 8.67 4.05 -0.57
C LEU A 89 9.35 5.26 -1.24
N ALA A 90 8.59 6.16 -1.87
CA ALA A 90 9.10 7.36 -2.55
C ALA A 90 9.93 8.26 -1.63
N THR A 91 9.60 8.29 -0.34
CA THR A 91 10.20 9.21 0.62
C THR A 91 11.23 8.54 1.51
N THR A 92 11.17 7.22 1.71
CA THR A 92 12.05 6.51 2.66
C THR A 92 13.11 5.64 2.00
N LEU A 93 12.99 5.32 0.71
CA LEU A 93 14.05 4.59 0.00
C LEU A 93 15.09 5.55 -0.63
N PRO A 94 16.35 5.11 -0.76
CA PRO A 94 17.30 5.79 -1.64
C PRO A 94 16.85 5.68 -3.11
N GLU A 95 17.23 6.67 -3.93
CA GLU A 95 16.72 6.82 -5.29
C GLU A 95 16.97 5.59 -6.17
N GLU A 96 18.14 4.97 -6.02
CA GLU A 96 18.56 3.76 -6.74
C GLU A 96 17.72 2.52 -6.41
N GLU A 97 17.08 2.46 -5.25
CA GLU A 97 16.22 1.33 -4.83
C GLU A 97 14.72 1.58 -5.10
N LEU A 98 14.33 2.80 -5.51
CA LEU A 98 12.91 3.16 -5.71
C LEU A 98 12.21 2.26 -6.72
N GLU A 99 12.78 2.10 -7.91
CA GLU A 99 12.16 1.30 -8.96
C GLU A 99 12.04 -0.17 -8.54
N ARG A 100 13.05 -0.69 -7.84
CA ARG A 100 13.03 -2.05 -7.31
C ARG A 100 11.93 -2.22 -6.27
N GLY A 101 11.87 -1.36 -5.25
CA GLY A 101 10.85 -1.42 -4.22
C GLY A 101 9.43 -1.31 -4.78
N VAL A 102 9.22 -0.41 -5.76
CA VAL A 102 7.93 -0.25 -6.45
C VAL A 102 7.56 -1.51 -7.23
N LYS A 103 8.49 -2.09 -8.01
CA LYS A 103 8.25 -3.33 -8.76
C LYS A 103 7.92 -4.50 -7.83
N GLU A 104 8.69 -4.68 -6.76
CA GLU A 104 8.48 -5.75 -5.80
C GLU A 104 7.12 -5.62 -5.10
N LEU A 105 6.71 -4.40 -4.73
CA LEU A 105 5.38 -4.16 -4.14
C LEU A 105 4.23 -4.45 -5.12
N ILE A 106 4.36 -4.02 -6.38
CA ILE A 106 3.36 -4.30 -7.42
C ILE A 106 3.25 -5.79 -7.69
N ALA A 107 4.39 -6.49 -7.82
CA ALA A 107 4.43 -7.93 -8.03
C ALA A 107 3.77 -8.65 -6.85
N PHE A 108 4.10 -8.27 -5.61
CA PHE A 108 3.45 -8.82 -4.42
C PHE A 108 1.93 -8.65 -4.46
N HIS A 109 1.42 -7.45 -4.73
CA HIS A 109 -0.03 -7.19 -4.81
C HIS A 109 -0.72 -7.97 -5.94
N ASN A 110 -0.09 -8.09 -7.11
CA ASN A 110 -0.72 -8.63 -8.30
C ASN A 110 -0.63 -10.16 -8.39
N GLU A 111 0.49 -10.73 -7.97
CA GLU A 111 0.86 -12.12 -8.25
C GLU A 111 0.71 -13.02 -7.02
N THR A 112 0.70 -12.46 -5.81
CA THR A 112 0.44 -13.23 -4.60
C THR A 112 -1.04 -13.56 -4.48
N PRO A 113 -1.42 -14.80 -4.12
CA PRO A 113 -2.78 -15.13 -3.73
C PRO A 113 -3.20 -14.41 -2.43
N LEU A 114 -3.67 -13.16 -2.55
CA LEU A 114 -4.11 -12.31 -1.44
C LEU A 114 -5.61 -12.48 -1.15
N PRO A 115 -6.07 -12.25 0.11
CA PRO A 115 -5.29 -11.76 1.26
C PRO A 115 -4.53 -12.85 2.05
N LEU A 116 -3.39 -12.51 2.66
CA LEU A 116 -2.68 -13.37 3.61
C LEU A 116 -3.08 -13.09 5.06
N PHE A 117 -3.28 -11.81 5.39
CA PHE A 117 -3.76 -11.35 6.68
C PHE A 117 -5.15 -11.93 6.98
N LYS A 118 -5.32 -12.44 8.20
CA LYS A 118 -6.59 -12.99 8.66
C LYS A 118 -7.49 -11.87 9.17
N GLY A 119 -8.54 -11.58 8.41
CA GLY A 119 -9.56 -10.62 8.80
C GLY A 119 -10.28 -11.02 10.10
N ARG A 120 -10.94 -10.04 10.73
CA ARG A 120 -11.75 -10.24 11.95
C ARG A 120 -13.24 -10.34 11.66
N ARG A 121 -13.76 -9.67 10.62
CA ARG A 121 -15.22 -9.68 10.33
C ARG A 121 -15.61 -10.85 9.43
N VAL A 122 -14.72 -11.24 8.53
CA VAL A 122 -14.82 -12.48 7.72
C VAL A 122 -13.47 -13.19 7.79
N PRO A 123 -13.28 -14.12 8.75
CA PRO A 123 -11.96 -14.71 9.02
C PRO A 123 -11.37 -15.53 7.87
N GLU A 124 -12.24 -16.11 7.04
CA GLU A 124 -11.84 -16.96 5.92
C GLU A 124 -12.27 -16.32 4.60
N LEU A 125 -11.29 -15.81 3.85
CA LEU A 125 -11.49 -15.26 2.53
C LEU A 125 -10.70 -16.08 1.49
N PRO A 126 -11.27 -16.36 0.31
CA PRO A 126 -10.53 -16.98 -0.76
C PRO A 126 -9.34 -16.11 -1.19
N LYS A 127 -8.20 -16.78 -1.41
CA LYS A 127 -6.95 -16.17 -1.86
C LYS A 127 -6.85 -16.24 -3.37
N VAL A 128 -6.66 -15.10 -4.03
CA VAL A 128 -6.57 -15.03 -5.50
C VAL A 128 -5.52 -14.02 -5.93
N ALA A 129 -4.61 -14.44 -6.81
CA ALA A 129 -3.71 -13.54 -7.52
C ALA A 129 -4.51 -12.79 -8.59
N VAL A 130 -4.65 -11.47 -8.44
CA VAL A 130 -5.60 -10.68 -9.25
C VAL A 130 -5.02 -10.09 -10.52
N GLY A 131 -3.69 -10.08 -10.67
CA GLY A 131 -2.99 -9.68 -11.89
C GLY A 131 -3.14 -8.21 -12.29
N SER A 132 -3.68 -7.34 -11.42
CA SER A 132 -3.83 -5.91 -11.72
C SER A 132 -3.70 -5.04 -10.48
N VAL A 133 -2.90 -3.97 -10.63
CA VAL A 133 -2.72 -2.93 -9.61
C VAL A 133 -3.93 -1.99 -9.54
N LEU A 134 -4.83 -2.04 -10.54
CA LEU A 134 -6.02 -1.21 -10.58
C LEU A 134 -7.07 -1.75 -9.60
N CYS A 135 -7.60 -0.86 -8.76
CA CYS A 135 -8.51 -1.25 -7.68
C CYS A 135 -9.76 -1.97 -8.21
N ARG A 136 -10.38 -1.43 -9.26
CA ARG A 136 -11.57 -2.02 -9.88
C ARG A 136 -11.27 -3.41 -10.44
N ASP A 137 -10.18 -3.57 -11.16
CA ASP A 137 -9.82 -4.86 -11.78
C ASP A 137 -9.45 -5.89 -10.72
N SER A 138 -8.72 -5.48 -9.67
CA SER A 138 -8.43 -6.34 -8.51
C SER A 138 -9.71 -6.89 -7.88
N ILE A 139 -10.71 -6.02 -7.65
CA ILE A 139 -12.00 -6.45 -7.10
C ILE A 139 -12.75 -7.36 -8.09
N VAL A 140 -12.87 -6.95 -9.36
CA VAL A 140 -13.62 -7.71 -10.36
C VAL A 140 -13.02 -9.09 -10.61
N ASN A 141 -11.69 -9.20 -10.71
CA ASN A 141 -11.00 -10.47 -10.93
C ASN A 141 -11.18 -11.41 -9.74
N TRP A 142 -11.06 -10.90 -8.51
CA TRP A 142 -11.33 -11.70 -7.31
C TRP A 142 -12.80 -12.14 -7.22
N CYS A 143 -13.75 -11.23 -7.46
CA CYS A 143 -15.18 -11.57 -7.47
C CYS A 143 -15.52 -12.63 -8.53
N ARG A 144 -14.93 -12.54 -9.74
CA ARG A 144 -15.11 -13.54 -10.81
C ARG A 144 -14.56 -14.91 -10.41
N ALA A 145 -13.38 -14.95 -9.79
CA ALA A 145 -12.75 -16.20 -9.39
C ALA A 145 -13.46 -16.90 -8.22
N THR A 146 -14.14 -16.14 -7.36
CA THR A 146 -14.72 -16.64 -6.11
C THR A 146 -16.23 -16.76 -6.12
N GLY A 147 -16.90 -16.08 -7.05
CA GLY A 147 -18.36 -15.92 -7.05
C GLY A 147 -18.89 -14.92 -6.01
N ILE A 148 -18.01 -14.25 -5.26
CA ILE A 148 -18.41 -13.31 -4.18
C ILE A 148 -18.83 -11.96 -4.78
N ASN A 149 -19.91 -11.39 -4.25
CA ASN A 149 -20.49 -10.14 -4.75
C ASN A 149 -19.56 -8.92 -4.48
N PRO A 150 -19.32 -8.04 -5.47
CA PRO A 150 -18.45 -6.87 -5.29
C PRO A 150 -18.96 -5.83 -4.27
N ARG A 151 -20.24 -5.89 -3.88
CA ARG A 151 -20.84 -5.01 -2.86
C ARG A 151 -20.93 -5.67 -1.49
N SER A 152 -20.35 -6.84 -1.31
CA SER A 152 -20.49 -7.61 -0.07
C SER A 152 -19.53 -7.16 1.04
N LEU A 153 -19.79 -7.64 2.27
CA LEU A 153 -18.91 -7.44 3.41
C LEU A 153 -17.58 -8.17 3.20
N GLU A 154 -17.59 -9.36 2.62
CA GLU A 154 -16.41 -10.16 2.28
C GLU A 154 -15.46 -9.38 1.35
N ARG A 155 -16.00 -8.63 0.38
CA ARG A 155 -15.18 -7.76 -0.47
C ARG A 155 -14.55 -6.63 0.34
N ALA A 156 -15.30 -5.98 1.23
CA ALA A 156 -14.78 -4.92 2.10
C ALA A 156 -13.70 -5.47 3.06
N GLU A 157 -13.96 -6.63 3.66
CA GLU A 157 -13.00 -7.35 4.51
C GLU A 157 -11.72 -7.70 3.74
N ARG A 158 -11.85 -8.18 2.50
CA ARG A 158 -10.70 -8.43 1.63
C ARG A 158 -9.88 -7.16 1.42
N CYS A 159 -10.52 -6.02 1.17
CA CYS A 159 -9.79 -4.76 1.01
C CYS A 159 -9.08 -4.34 2.29
N ALA A 160 -9.67 -4.59 3.47
CA ALA A 160 -9.01 -4.37 4.76
C ALA A 160 -7.77 -5.27 4.92
N ALA A 161 -7.92 -6.56 4.65
CA ALA A 161 -6.84 -7.53 4.74
C ALA A 161 -5.72 -7.27 3.72
N ILE A 162 -6.05 -6.88 2.49
CA ILE A 162 -5.04 -6.44 1.50
C ILE A 162 -4.35 -5.16 1.94
N THR A 163 -5.05 -4.24 2.61
CA THR A 163 -4.43 -3.03 3.18
C THR A 163 -3.37 -3.41 4.20
N ALA A 164 -3.65 -4.41 5.04
CA ALA A 164 -2.70 -4.99 5.99
C ALA A 164 -1.50 -5.64 5.28
N ASP A 165 -1.77 -6.53 4.32
CA ASP A 165 -0.74 -7.26 3.56
C ASP A 165 0.23 -6.30 2.85
N VAL A 166 -0.30 -5.27 2.19
CA VAL A 166 0.49 -4.27 1.47
C VAL A 166 1.28 -3.39 2.44
N ALA A 167 0.71 -3.00 3.58
CA ALA A 167 1.43 -2.21 4.57
C ALA A 167 2.58 -3.00 5.22
N GLY A 168 2.34 -4.26 5.59
CA GLY A 168 3.38 -5.17 6.09
C GLY A 168 4.49 -5.38 5.06
N LYS A 169 4.12 -5.65 3.79
CA LYS A 169 5.11 -5.78 2.72
C LYS A 169 5.92 -4.51 2.51
N CYS A 170 5.28 -3.35 2.58
CA CYS A 170 5.97 -2.07 2.50
C CYS A 170 6.98 -1.92 3.65
N ALA A 171 6.63 -2.32 4.88
CA ALA A 171 7.53 -2.25 6.03
C ALA A 171 8.75 -3.19 5.87
N GLU A 172 8.57 -4.38 5.30
CA GLU A 172 9.68 -5.27 4.92
C GLU A 172 10.62 -4.63 3.89
N LEU A 173 10.07 -4.04 2.83
CA LEU A 173 10.85 -3.36 1.78
C LEU A 173 11.61 -2.16 2.33
N VAL A 174 10.95 -1.35 3.15
CA VAL A 174 11.57 -0.22 3.84
C VAL A 174 12.72 -0.70 4.74
N SER A 175 12.48 -1.72 5.57
CA SER A 175 13.52 -2.26 6.46
C SER A 175 14.72 -2.86 5.71
N SER A 176 14.50 -3.40 4.52
CA SER A 176 15.55 -4.07 3.73
C SER A 176 16.30 -3.14 2.78
N LEU A 177 15.66 -2.08 2.28
CA LEU A 177 16.19 -1.25 1.19
C LEU A 177 16.51 0.20 1.62
N ALA A 178 15.95 0.72 2.71
CA ALA A 178 16.10 2.14 3.06
C ALA A 178 17.50 2.53 3.59
N GLY A 179 18.33 1.56 3.98
CA GLY A 179 19.70 1.82 4.44
C GLY A 179 19.74 2.80 5.62
N GLN A 180 20.48 3.91 5.45
CA GLN A 180 20.68 4.93 6.49
C GLN A 180 19.44 5.79 6.79
N LEU A 181 18.38 5.72 5.96
CA LEU A 181 17.13 6.45 6.18
C LEU A 181 16.26 5.82 7.27
N ILE A 182 16.61 4.62 7.75
CA ILE A 182 15.99 3.99 8.92
C ILE A 182 16.69 4.46 10.18
N ARG A 183 15.91 5.04 11.09
CA ARG A 183 16.37 5.39 12.44
C ARG A 183 16.18 4.19 13.35
N GLU A 184 17.19 3.89 14.16
CA GLU A 184 17.10 2.93 15.28
C GLU A 184 16.17 3.44 16.38
#